data_AF-A0A7S1B131-F1
#
_entry.id   AF-A0A7S1B131-F1
#
_cell.length_a   1.000
_cell.length_b   1.000
_cell.length_c   1.000
_cell.angle_alpha   90.00
_cell.angle_beta   90.00
_cell.angle_gamma   90.00
#
_symmetry.space_group_name_H-M   'P 1'
#
loop_
_entity.id
_entity.type
_entity.pdbx_description
1 polymer ?
#
loop_
_entity_poly.entity_id
_entity_poly.type
_entity_poly.pdbx_seq_one_letter_code
_entity_poly.pdbx_strand_id
1 'polypeptide(L)'
;SFLDGAQHFDVILASDVTWLMELVQPLVDTIDAVCSQAPAQVLVMHQTRSLEVETAFLAGMALQFDLEWELRGGVSEFGESRGAPVEWDADHVPNDKMRLWSFRKPGS
;
A
#
# COMPACT_ATOMS: atom_id res chain seq x y z
N SER A 1 -16.37 -27.63 11.85
CA SER A 1 -16.22 -26.18 12.09
C SER A 1 -15.34 -25.65 10.97
N PHE A 2 -15.87 -24.86 10.03
CA PHE A 2 -15.08 -24.34 8.89
C PHE A 2 -14.17 -23.15 9.28
N LEU A 3 -13.96 -22.92 10.58
CA LEU A 3 -13.23 -21.77 11.13
C LEU A 3 -12.08 -22.19 12.07
N ASP A 4 -11.54 -23.42 11.94
CA ASP A 4 -10.42 -23.91 12.77
C ASP A 4 -9.04 -23.72 12.10
N GLY A 5 -8.86 -22.67 11.33
CA GLY A 5 -7.55 -22.26 10.82
C GLY A 5 -7.48 -20.74 10.79
N ALA A 6 -6.50 -20.15 11.48
CA ALA A 6 -6.18 -18.75 11.32
C ALA A 6 -6.03 -18.47 9.82
N GLN A 7 -6.87 -17.60 9.26
CA GLN A 7 -6.79 -17.24 7.85
C GLN A 7 -5.53 -16.40 7.66
N HIS A 8 -4.50 -17.02 7.13
CA HIS A 8 -3.29 -16.36 6.68
C HIS A 8 -3.48 -15.88 5.25
N PHE A 9 -2.97 -14.68 4.97
CA PHE A 9 -2.92 -14.10 3.64
C PHE A 9 -1.46 -13.86 3.27
N ASP A 10 -1.02 -14.40 2.13
CA ASP A 10 0.30 -14.08 1.58
C ASP A 10 0.36 -12.62 1.09
N VAL A 11 -0.77 -12.12 0.58
CA VAL A 11 -0.89 -10.81 -0.04
C VAL A 11 -2.20 -10.13 0.38
N ILE A 12 -2.11 -8.85 0.74
CA ILE A 12 -3.24 -7.95 0.95
C ILE A 12 -3.24 -6.94 -0.19
N LEU A 13 -4.36 -6.82 -0.89
CA LEU A 13 -4.57 -5.84 -1.95
C LEU A 13 -5.58 -4.79 -1.48
N ALA A 14 -5.21 -3.52 -1.59
CA ALA A 14 -6.10 -2.40 -1.30
C ALA A 14 -6.06 -1.40 -2.46
N SER A 15 -7.23 -1.03 -2.98
CA SER A 15 -7.33 -0.11 -4.13
C SER A 15 -8.27 1.05 -3.82
N ASP A 16 -7.73 2.26 -3.92
CA ASP A 16 -8.42 3.55 -3.68
C ASP A 16 -9.15 3.61 -2.31
N VAL A 17 -8.50 3.09 -1.27
CA VAL A 17 -9.02 3.10 0.11
C VAL A 17 -8.52 4.28 0.95
N THR A 18 -7.54 5.04 0.44
CA THR A 18 -6.88 6.15 1.14
C THR A 18 -7.41 7.51 0.67
N TRP A 19 -8.65 7.84 1.02
CA TRP A 19 -9.32 9.06 0.54
C TRP A 19 -10.00 9.90 1.62
N LEU A 20 -10.22 9.36 2.82
CA LEU A 20 -10.89 10.04 3.93
C LEU A 20 -10.01 10.03 5.17
N MET A 21 -9.74 11.21 5.74
CA MET A 21 -8.79 11.38 6.86
C MET A 21 -9.19 10.55 8.09
N GLU A 22 -10.48 10.54 8.43
CA GLU A 22 -11.04 9.86 9.58
C GLU A 22 -10.92 8.32 9.49
N LEU A 23 -10.69 7.79 8.28
CA LEU A 23 -10.52 6.36 8.03
C LEU A 23 -9.05 5.94 7.96
N VAL A 24 -8.10 6.87 7.97
CA VAL A 24 -6.67 6.56 7.88
C VAL A 24 -6.24 5.62 9.02
N GLN A 25 -6.49 6.00 10.28
CA GLN A 25 -6.07 5.18 11.42
C GLN A 25 -6.78 3.82 11.46
N PRO A 26 -8.13 3.74 11.33
CA PRO A 26 -8.81 2.44 11.25
C PRO A 26 -8.29 1.52 10.14
N LEU A 27 -7.91 2.07 8.98
CA LEU A 27 -7.35 1.31 7.87
C LEU A 27 -5.97 0.75 8.23
N VAL A 28 -5.07 1.58 8.78
CA VAL A 28 -3.73 1.14 9.23
C VAL A 28 -3.85 0.04 10.29
N ASP A 29 -4.72 0.23 11.29
CA ASP A 29 -4.95 -0.76 12.36
C ASP A 29 -5.50 -2.07 11.79
N THR A 30 -6.38 -2.00 10.79
CA THR A 30 -6.93 -3.18 10.13
C THR A 30 -5.84 -3.96 9.38
N ILE A 31 -5.00 -3.25 8.60
CA ILE A 31 -3.89 -3.88 7.88
C ILE A 31 -2.91 -4.52 8.87
N ASP A 32 -2.57 -3.82 9.94
CA ASP A 32 -1.70 -4.33 11.01
C ASP A 32 -2.25 -5.61 11.66
N ALA A 33 -3.54 -5.61 12.00
CA ALA A 33 -4.22 -6.74 12.60
C ALA A 33 -4.24 -7.96 11.67
N VAL A 34 -4.49 -7.77 10.37
CA VAL A 34 -4.46 -8.87 9.40
C VAL A 34 -3.04 -9.41 9.23
N CYS A 35 -2.03 -8.54 9.14
CA CYS A 35 -0.62 -8.93 9.06
C CYS A 35 -0.03 -9.48 10.37
N SER A 36 -0.75 -9.38 11.51
CA SER A 36 -0.25 -9.88 12.81
C SER A 36 -0.22 -11.40 12.89
N GLN A 37 -1.01 -12.09 12.06
CA GLN A 37 -1.15 -13.55 12.13
C GLN A 37 -0.03 -14.28 11.40
N ALA A 38 0.52 -13.68 10.34
CA ALA A 38 1.71 -14.15 9.64
C ALA A 38 2.21 -13.09 8.62
N PRO A 39 3.46 -13.19 8.15
CA PRO A 39 4.02 -12.34 7.11
C PRO A 39 3.11 -12.24 5.89
N ALA A 40 2.85 -11.01 5.45
CA ALA A 40 2.08 -10.70 4.24
C ALA A 40 2.68 -9.50 3.54
N GLN A 41 2.63 -9.50 2.20
CA GLN A 41 2.91 -8.31 1.40
C GLN A 41 1.64 -7.47 1.27
N VAL A 42 1.73 -6.17 1.56
CA VAL A 42 0.61 -5.25 1.44
C VAL A 42 0.82 -4.35 0.24
N LEU A 43 -0.07 -4.47 -0.75
CA LEU A 43 -0.06 -3.63 -1.94
C LEU A 43 -1.21 -2.63 -1.88
N VAL A 44 -0.88 -1.35 -1.89
CA VAL A 44 -1.84 -0.25 -1.84
C VAL A 44 -1.75 0.55 -3.12
N MET A 45 -2.75 0.40 -3.98
CA MET A 45 -2.95 1.23 -5.16
C MET A 45 -3.86 2.39 -4.79
N HIS A 46 -3.47 3.62 -5.07
CA HIS A 46 -4.34 4.77 -4.80
C HIS A 46 -4.15 5.91 -5.79
N GLN A 47 -5.14 6.81 -5.82
CA GLN A 47 -5.03 8.12 -6.45
C GLN A 47 -4.86 9.19 -5.37
N THR A 48 -3.83 10.04 -5.49
CA THR A 48 -3.66 11.22 -4.65
C THR A 48 -4.78 12.23 -4.91
N ARG A 49 -5.79 12.27 -4.03
CA ARG A 49 -6.84 13.30 -4.01
C ARG A 49 -6.59 14.39 -2.98
N SER A 50 -5.87 14.04 -1.90
CA SER A 50 -5.42 14.95 -0.85
C SER A 50 -4.04 14.51 -0.38
N LEU A 51 -3.06 15.41 -0.46
CA LEU A 51 -1.70 15.16 0.05
C LEU A 51 -1.69 14.99 1.56
N GLU A 52 -2.63 15.60 2.27
CA GLU A 52 -2.75 15.49 3.73
C GLU A 52 -3.13 14.05 4.12
N VAL A 53 -4.12 13.47 3.44
CA VAL A 53 -4.57 12.08 3.69
C VAL A 53 -3.47 11.08 3.31
N GLU A 54 -2.82 11.28 2.16
CA GLU A 54 -1.67 10.47 1.73
C GLU A 54 -0.54 10.49 2.76
N THR A 55 -0.14 11.69 3.21
CA THR A 55 0.94 11.86 4.19
C THR A 55 0.57 11.20 5.52
N ALA A 56 -0.66 11.37 5.99
CA ALA A 56 -1.14 10.75 7.22
C ALA A 56 -1.14 9.22 7.12
N PHE A 57 -1.57 8.66 5.98
CA PHE A 57 -1.55 7.23 5.74
C PHE A 57 -0.13 6.66 5.72
N LEU A 58 0.77 7.29 4.96
CA LEU A 58 2.17 6.87 4.90
C LEU A 58 2.85 6.94 6.28
N ALA A 59 2.58 8.01 7.04
CA ALA A 59 3.10 8.15 8.40
C ALA A 59 2.55 7.05 9.34
N GLY A 60 1.27 6.71 9.24
CA GLY A 60 0.67 5.62 10.01
C GLY A 60 1.25 4.25 9.68
N MET A 61 1.38 3.94 8.38
CA MET A 61 2.00 2.69 7.92
C MET A 61 3.46 2.58 8.39
N ALA A 62 4.23 3.67 8.33
CA ALA A 62 5.65 3.68 8.72
C ALA A 62 5.90 3.35 10.21
N LEU A 63 4.87 3.34 11.06
CA LEU A 63 5.00 2.92 12.46
C LEU A 63 5.15 1.39 12.61
N GLN A 64 4.59 0.62 11.68
CA GLN A 64 4.51 -0.85 11.78
C GLN A 64 5.09 -1.57 10.55
N PHE A 65 5.29 -0.85 9.44
CA PHE A 65 5.67 -1.41 8.15
C PHE A 65 6.80 -0.63 7.49
N ASP A 66 7.65 -1.35 6.76
CA ASP A 66 8.64 -0.80 5.84
C ASP A 66 7.99 -0.64 4.46
N LEU A 67 8.18 0.53 3.83
CA LEU A 67 7.90 0.74 2.41
C LEU A 67 9.03 0.10 1.60
N GLU A 68 8.77 -1.07 1.00
CA GLU A 68 9.74 -1.82 0.20
C GLU A 68 10.02 -1.12 -1.13
N TRP A 69 8.97 -0.74 -1.85
CA TRP A 69 9.07 -0.07 -3.14
C TRP A 69 7.80 0.71 -3.46
N GLU A 70 7.94 1.64 -4.42
CA GLU A 70 6.86 2.45 -4.96
C GLU A 70 6.93 2.45 -6.49
N LEU A 71 5.79 2.19 -7.13
CA LEU A 71 5.59 2.41 -8.57
C LEU A 71 4.69 3.63 -8.78
N ARG A 72 5.19 4.63 -9.51
CA ARG A 72 4.47 5.88 -9.78
C ARG A 72 3.81 5.83 -11.15
N GLY A 73 2.59 6.33 -11.26
CA GLY A 73 2.01 6.66 -12.56
C GLY A 73 2.63 7.92 -13.16
N GLY A 74 2.35 8.15 -14.45
CA GLY A 74 2.86 9.24 -15.26
C GLY A 74 4.16 8.91 -15.99
N VAL A 75 4.57 9.78 -16.91
CA VAL A 75 5.89 9.73 -17.54
C VAL A 75 6.84 10.48 -16.61
N SER A 76 7.68 9.76 -15.86
CA SER A 76 8.58 10.42 -14.91
C SER A 76 9.76 11.07 -15.66
N GLU A 77 9.62 12.34 -16.05
CA GLU A 77 10.79 13.16 -16.41
C GLU A 77 11.62 13.55 -15.16
N PHE A 78 11.09 13.35 -13.93
CA PHE A 78 11.67 13.90 -12.70
C PHE A 78 11.66 13.00 -11.46
N GLY A 79 11.43 11.69 -11.58
CA GLY A 79 11.48 10.82 -10.40
C GLY A 79 11.52 9.35 -10.72
N GLU A 80 12.67 8.72 -10.50
CA GLU A 80 12.83 7.27 -10.63
C GLU A 80 11.89 6.56 -9.64
N SER A 81 11.14 5.57 -10.13
CA SER A 81 10.40 4.63 -9.29
C SER A 81 11.33 4.04 -8.24
N ARG A 82 10.90 3.95 -6.97
CA ARG A 82 11.76 3.47 -5.89
C ARG A 82 11.86 1.93 -5.95
N GLY A 83 12.73 1.42 -6.83
CA GLY A 83 13.12 0.01 -6.88
C GLY A 83 11.97 -0.98 -7.12
N ALA A 84 10.87 -0.55 -7.76
CA ALA A 84 9.73 -1.43 -8.01
C ALA A 84 10.13 -2.60 -8.93
N PRO A 85 9.80 -3.86 -8.58
CA PRO A 85 10.11 -5.04 -9.39
C PRO A 85 9.08 -5.28 -10.52
N VAL A 86 8.16 -4.33 -10.72
CA VAL A 86 7.04 -4.39 -11.65
C VAL A 86 6.90 -3.07 -12.39
N GLU A 87 6.30 -3.12 -13.57
CA GLU A 87 6.10 -1.97 -14.45
C GLU A 87 4.61 -1.84 -14.80
N TRP A 88 4.18 -0.64 -15.18
CA TRP A 88 2.85 -0.45 -15.76
C TRP A 88 2.77 -1.12 -17.13
N ASP A 89 1.60 -1.66 -17.45
CA ASP A 89 1.29 -2.06 -18.81
C ASP A 89 1.43 -0.86 -19.75
N ALA A 90 2.13 -1.03 -20.88
CA ALA A 90 2.49 0.06 -21.79
C ALA A 90 1.26 0.76 -22.39
N ASP A 91 0.14 0.04 -22.53
CA ASP A 91 -1.12 0.57 -23.05
C ASP A 91 -1.96 1.24 -21.94
N HIS A 92 -1.59 1.06 -20.67
CA HIS A 92 -2.38 1.48 -19.51
C HIS A 92 -1.53 2.17 -18.42
N VAL A 93 -0.68 3.10 -18.81
CA VAL A 93 0.09 3.91 -17.85
C VAL A 93 -0.84 4.93 -17.16
N PRO A 94 -1.05 4.83 -15.83
CA PRO A 94 -1.90 5.78 -15.12
C PRO A 94 -1.23 7.16 -15.02
N ASN A 95 -1.96 8.20 -14.61
CA ASN A 95 -1.39 9.56 -14.51
C ASN A 95 -0.47 9.74 -13.28
N ASP A 96 0.16 10.91 -13.20
CA ASP A 96 1.10 11.31 -12.15
C ASP A 96 0.52 11.40 -10.73
N LYS A 97 -0.79 11.23 -10.56
CA LYS A 97 -1.47 11.17 -9.26
C LYS A 97 -1.67 9.75 -8.75
N MET A 98 -1.34 8.74 -9.54
CA MET A 98 -1.53 7.34 -9.15
C MET A 98 -0.24 6.78 -8.58
N ARG A 99 -0.34 6.02 -7.49
CA ARG A 99 0.79 5.32 -6.87
C ARG A 99 0.39 3.91 -6.48
N LEU A 100 1.34 2.99 -6.62
CA LEU A 100 1.29 1.68 -6.01
C LEU A 100 2.44 1.58 -5.01
N TRP A 101 2.10 1.36 -3.75
CA TRP A 101 3.07 1.12 -2.68
C TRP A 101 3.07 -0.35 -2.27
N SER A 102 4.26 -0.89 -2.00
CA SER A 102 4.42 -2.19 -1.35
C SER A 102 4.99 -2.01 0.05
N PHE A 103 4.27 -2.56 1.03
CA PHE A 103 4.69 -2.57 2.42
C PHE A 103 4.88 -3.98 2.93
N ARG A 104 5.78 -4.12 3.91
CA ARG A 104 6.00 -5.36 4.64
C ARG A 104 6.33 -5.06 6.11
N LYS A 105 5.91 -5.93 7.04
CA LYS A 105 6.32 -5.79 8.44
C LYS A 105 7.82 -6.09 8.60
N PRO A 106 8.56 -5.34 9.43
CA PRO A 106 9.96 -5.64 9.73
C PRO A 106 10.13 -7.08 10.27
N GLY A 107 11.14 -7.80 9.80
CA GLY A 107 11.42 -9.17 10.25
C GLY A 107 10.56 -10.28 9.61
N SER A 108 9.81 -9.94 8.56
CA SER A 108 9.07 -10.86 7.69
C SER A 108 9.91 -11.43 6.56
#